data_AF-A0A5C3MRY0-F1
#
_entry.id   AF-A0A5C3MRY0-F1
#
_cell.length_a   1.000
_cell.length_b   1.000
_cell.length_c   1.000
_cell.angle_alpha   90.00
_cell.angle_beta   90.00
_cell.angle_gamma   90.00
#
_symmetry.space_group_name_H-M   'P 1'
#
loop_
_entity.id
_entity.type
_entity.pdbx_description
1 polymer ?
#
loop_
_entity_poly.entity_id
_entity_poly.type
_entity_poly.pdbx_seq_one_letter_code
_entity_poly.pdbx_strand_id
1 'polypeptide(L)'
;MTPGPSRTTTPEPNPGSSYLERVMAQLSPSSRRRAEDNLIKSLLGSKRRSGNDDDSDSDDKVISSKKPKIQDEVDIDIEMDNIIGWHLRLRDLATNGEYIPLSLFLNDTRRLMLRQHNKVALMTSVREDGKKRQVLDTSKYRDETTLSTEEWQEAMENMVAFALEVLGQERVERWDKHRRWFLLLPMFVKDFEILKQMDIKLRGLYLEWGDGRATFYENSSFFFFGD
;
A
#
# COMPACT_ATOMS: atom_id res chain seq x y z
N MET A 1 14.13 48.25 -43.99
CA MET A 1 12.92 47.79 -43.26
C MET A 1 12.96 46.27 -43.25
N THR A 2 13.16 45.70 -42.07
CA THR A 2 13.37 44.27 -41.82
C THR A 2 12.03 43.52 -41.75
N PRO A 3 11.87 42.39 -42.46
CA PRO A 3 10.80 41.42 -42.16
C PRO A 3 11.21 40.59 -40.92
N GLY A 4 10.30 40.48 -39.95
CA GLY A 4 10.50 39.69 -38.73
C GLY A 4 10.60 38.17 -38.99
N PRO A 5 11.17 37.40 -38.05
CA PRO A 5 11.44 35.98 -38.25
C PRO A 5 10.15 35.14 -38.29
N SER A 6 10.15 34.21 -39.25
CA SER A 6 9.14 33.18 -39.50
C SER A 6 8.85 32.32 -38.27
N ARG A 7 7.58 31.99 -38.07
CA ARG A 7 7.09 30.99 -37.10
C ARG A 7 7.74 29.63 -37.37
N THR A 8 8.37 29.06 -36.35
CA THR A 8 8.77 27.65 -36.34
C THR A 8 7.55 26.76 -36.08
N THR A 9 7.42 25.77 -36.94
CA THR A 9 6.42 24.71 -37.04
C THR A 9 6.40 23.76 -35.85
N THR A 10 5.23 23.20 -35.52
CA THR A 10 5.12 21.94 -34.77
C THR A 10 4.53 20.89 -35.72
N PRO A 11 5.19 19.74 -35.93
CA PRO A 11 4.69 18.71 -36.84
C PRO A 11 3.52 17.95 -36.22
N GLU A 12 2.53 17.61 -37.04
CA GLU A 12 1.40 16.76 -36.65
C GLU A 12 1.86 15.33 -36.26
N PRO A 13 1.18 14.71 -35.29
CA PRO A 13 1.53 13.36 -34.82
C PRO A 13 1.09 12.29 -35.83
N ASN A 14 2.09 11.57 -36.36
CA ASN A 14 1.94 10.45 -37.28
C ASN A 14 1.21 9.27 -36.59
N PRO A 15 0.07 8.76 -37.13
CA PRO A 15 -0.81 7.82 -36.42
C PRO A 15 -0.23 6.40 -36.28
N GLY A 16 0.92 6.09 -36.90
CA GLY A 16 1.58 4.79 -36.81
C GLY A 16 2.70 4.67 -35.75
N SER A 17 3.06 5.76 -35.07
CA SER A 17 4.20 5.73 -34.13
C SER A 17 3.78 5.14 -32.78
N SER A 18 4.48 4.09 -32.35
CA SER A 18 4.28 3.43 -31.06
C SER A 18 4.47 4.43 -29.90
N TYR A 19 3.73 4.27 -28.80
CA TYR A 19 3.79 5.19 -27.67
C TYR A 19 5.22 5.43 -27.17
N LEU A 20 6.04 4.37 -27.17
CA LEU A 20 7.45 4.42 -26.75
C LEU A 20 8.28 5.33 -27.68
N GLU A 21 8.06 5.27 -28.98
CA GLU A 21 8.78 6.08 -29.95
C GLU A 21 8.43 7.58 -29.83
N ARG A 22 7.17 7.91 -29.48
CA ARG A 22 6.76 9.28 -29.18
C ARG A 22 7.43 9.83 -27.92
N VAL A 23 7.52 9.01 -26.88
CA VAL A 23 8.20 9.39 -25.63
C VAL A 23 9.70 9.60 -25.87
N MET A 24 10.34 8.75 -26.68
CA MET A 24 11.76 8.86 -27.01
C MET A 24 12.07 10.10 -27.86
N ALA A 25 11.16 10.49 -28.75
CA ALA A 25 11.29 11.70 -29.57
C ALA A 25 11.29 13.00 -28.75
N GLN A 26 10.70 13.01 -27.55
CA GLN A 26 10.69 14.19 -26.66
C GLN A 26 11.95 14.33 -25.80
N LEU A 27 12.84 13.34 -25.82
CA LEU A 27 14.11 13.40 -25.09
C LEU A 27 15.18 14.14 -25.90
N SER A 28 16.07 14.85 -25.19
CA SER A 28 17.28 15.43 -25.78
C SER A 28 18.18 14.32 -26.35
N PRO A 29 19.01 14.61 -27.38
CA PRO A 29 19.79 13.57 -28.07
C PRO A 29 20.66 12.72 -27.14
N SER A 30 21.25 13.33 -26.11
CA SER A 30 22.09 12.65 -25.11
C SER A 30 21.28 11.76 -24.17
N SER A 31 20.08 12.19 -23.80
CA SER A 31 19.17 11.42 -22.94
C SER A 31 18.48 10.29 -23.69
N ARG A 32 18.19 10.49 -24.98
CA ARG A 32 17.63 9.47 -25.87
C ARG A 32 18.59 8.29 -26.02
N ARG A 33 19.87 8.53 -26.33
CA ARG A 33 20.89 7.48 -26.42
C ARG A 33 21.00 6.65 -25.14
N ARG A 34 20.99 7.30 -23.97
CA ARG A 34 21.03 6.59 -22.67
C ARG A 34 19.76 5.76 -22.42
N ALA A 35 18.60 6.25 -22.81
CA ALA A 35 17.34 5.52 -22.68
C ALA A 35 17.28 4.32 -23.65
N GLU A 36 17.80 4.45 -24.88
CA GLU A 36 17.96 3.36 -25.84
C GLU A 36 18.94 2.29 -25.32
N ASP A 37 20.11 2.70 -24.83
CA ASP A 37 21.12 1.79 -24.28
C ASP A 37 20.58 0.97 -23.09
N ASN A 38 19.79 1.59 -22.22
CA ASN A 38 19.18 0.92 -21.08
C ASN A 38 18.04 -0.02 -21.49
N LEU A 39 17.26 0.34 -22.51
CA LEU A 39 16.24 -0.53 -23.08
C LEU A 39 16.86 -1.74 -23.78
N ILE A 40 17.94 -1.53 -24.55
CA ILE A 40 18.66 -2.62 -25.22
C ILE A 40 19.30 -3.54 -24.19
N LYS A 41 19.89 -3.00 -23.10
CA LYS A 41 20.44 -3.81 -22.00
C LYS A 41 19.39 -4.59 -21.22
N SER A 42 18.16 -4.07 -21.09
CA SER A 42 17.07 -4.77 -20.41
C SER A 42 16.44 -5.85 -21.29
N LEU A 43 16.35 -5.63 -22.60
CA LEU A 43 15.83 -6.60 -23.57
C LEU A 43 16.83 -7.72 -23.89
N LEU A 44 18.13 -7.40 -23.95
CA LEU A 44 19.21 -8.39 -24.13
C LEU A 44 19.64 -9.02 -22.81
N GLY A 45 18.80 -8.94 -21.77
CA GLY A 45 19.04 -9.40 -20.42
C GLY A 45 20.03 -10.56 -20.32
N SER A 46 21.22 -10.23 -19.79
CA SER A 46 22.15 -11.08 -19.07
C SER A 46 22.00 -12.59 -19.34
N LYS A 47 22.36 -13.02 -20.55
CA LYS A 47 22.54 -14.43 -20.88
C LYS A 47 23.96 -14.84 -20.48
N ARG A 48 24.06 -15.57 -19.36
CA ARG A 48 25.27 -16.24 -18.86
C ARG A 48 26.07 -16.94 -19.96
N ARG A 49 27.38 -16.71 -20.02
CA ARG A 49 28.48 -17.65 -20.37
C ARG A 49 29.74 -17.11 -19.67
N SER A 50 30.36 -17.79 -18.70
CA SER A 50 31.17 -19.01 -18.86
C SER A 50 32.18 -18.86 -19.99
N GLY A 51 33.41 -18.55 -19.60
CA GLY A 51 34.61 -18.52 -20.43
C GLY A 51 35.80 -18.42 -19.49
N ASN A 52 36.45 -19.56 -19.25
CA ASN A 52 37.84 -19.60 -18.78
C ASN A 52 38.68 -18.82 -19.77
N ASP A 53 39.58 -17.97 -19.27
CA ASP A 53 40.90 -17.75 -19.86
C ASP A 53 41.82 -17.25 -18.73
N ASP A 54 42.97 -17.91 -18.62
CA ASP A 54 44.11 -17.59 -17.76
C ASP A 54 44.66 -16.19 -18.09
N ASP A 55 45.03 -15.41 -17.06
CA ASP A 55 46.38 -14.82 -16.95
C ASP A 55 46.55 -13.97 -15.66
N SER A 56 47.49 -14.42 -14.84
CA SER A 56 48.55 -13.69 -14.12
C SER A 56 48.27 -12.41 -13.30
N ASP A 57 48.44 -12.58 -11.98
CA ASP A 57 49.28 -11.81 -11.04
C ASP A 57 48.76 -10.59 -10.24
N SER A 58 49.23 -10.54 -8.98
CA SER A 58 49.28 -9.49 -7.96
C SER A 58 48.08 -9.24 -7.01
N ASP A 59 48.28 -9.71 -5.77
CA ASP A 59 48.15 -9.08 -4.45
C ASP A 59 46.93 -8.25 -3.99
N ASP A 60 46.51 -8.61 -2.77
CA ASP A 60 45.86 -7.82 -1.72
C ASP A 60 44.48 -7.18 -1.99
N LYS A 61 43.43 -7.86 -1.47
CA LYS A 61 42.62 -7.32 -0.34
C LYS A 61 41.50 -8.27 0.07
N VAL A 62 41.53 -8.63 1.36
CA VAL A 62 40.40 -9.18 2.10
C VAL A 62 39.21 -8.21 2.06
N ILE A 63 38.14 -8.58 1.37
CA ILE A 63 36.78 -8.07 1.67
C ILE A 63 35.83 -9.26 1.61
N SER A 64 35.45 -9.77 2.78
CA SER A 64 34.41 -10.78 2.90
C SER A 64 33.10 -10.21 2.34
N SER A 65 32.71 -10.63 1.14
CA SER A 65 31.35 -10.40 0.65
C SER A 65 30.42 -11.37 1.38
N LYS A 66 29.97 -10.97 2.58
CA LYS A 66 28.83 -11.57 3.26
C LYS A 66 27.65 -11.50 2.28
N LYS A 67 27.28 -12.64 1.69
CA LYS A 67 25.99 -12.82 1.05
C LYS A 67 24.93 -12.40 2.08
N PRO A 68 23.94 -11.55 1.74
CA PRO A 68 22.81 -11.37 2.63
C PRO A 68 22.15 -12.75 2.79
N LYS A 69 22.14 -13.26 4.03
CA LYS A 69 21.29 -14.39 4.41
C LYS A 69 19.86 -13.95 4.08
N ILE A 70 19.28 -14.58 3.06
CA ILE A 70 17.84 -14.69 2.91
C ILE A 70 17.38 -15.25 4.26
N GLN A 71 16.60 -14.46 4.99
CA GLN A 71 16.01 -14.88 6.26
C GLN A 71 15.26 -16.18 5.97
N ASP A 72 15.57 -17.22 6.73
CA ASP A 72 14.92 -18.52 6.63
C ASP A 72 13.40 -18.30 6.65
N GLU A 73 12.74 -18.64 5.54
CA GLU A 73 11.29 -18.75 5.50
C GLU A 73 10.91 -19.87 6.46
N VAL A 74 10.56 -19.49 7.69
CA VAL A 74 9.99 -20.42 8.65
C VAL A 74 8.61 -20.78 8.11
N ASP A 75 8.50 -21.97 7.53
CA ASP A 75 7.22 -22.63 7.29
C ASP A 75 6.65 -22.96 8.68
N ILE A 76 5.70 -22.13 9.13
CA ILE A 76 5.00 -22.37 10.39
C ILE A 76 3.76 -23.19 10.03
N ASP A 77 3.87 -24.51 10.18
CA ASP A 77 2.69 -25.39 10.25
C ASP A 77 1.94 -25.06 11.54
N ILE A 78 0.80 -24.38 11.40
CA ILE A 78 -0.12 -24.09 12.52
C ILE A 78 -1.30 -25.05 12.36
N GLU A 79 -1.49 -25.95 13.34
CA GLU A 79 -2.68 -26.80 13.43
C GLU A 79 -3.96 -25.95 13.42
N MET A 80 -4.90 -26.35 12.55
CA MET A 80 -6.08 -25.56 12.14
C MET A 80 -7.05 -25.20 13.27
N ASP A 81 -7.00 -25.88 14.41
CA ASP A 81 -8.02 -25.78 15.45
C ASP A 81 -7.69 -24.70 16.52
N ASN A 82 -6.51 -24.08 16.46
CA ASN A 82 -6.05 -23.07 17.41
C ASN A 82 -5.47 -21.81 16.75
N ILE A 83 -5.95 -21.42 15.55
CA ILE A 83 -5.47 -20.16 14.95
C ILE A 83 -6.14 -18.95 15.64
N ILE A 84 -5.64 -18.65 16.83
CA ILE A 84 -6.06 -17.55 17.70
C ILE A 84 -5.18 -16.33 17.35
N GLY A 85 -5.81 -15.15 17.31
CA GLY A 85 -5.13 -13.88 17.10
C GLY A 85 -5.22 -13.34 15.67
N TRP A 86 -4.32 -12.41 15.34
CA TRP A 86 -4.32 -11.67 14.09
C TRP A 86 -3.12 -12.00 13.23
N HIS A 87 -3.32 -12.01 11.91
CA HIS A 87 -2.25 -12.30 10.97
C HIS A 87 -1.10 -11.28 11.08
N LEU A 88 0.15 -11.73 11.05
CA LEU A 88 1.34 -10.88 11.22
C LEU A 88 1.38 -9.73 10.21
N ARG A 89 1.02 -9.99 8.95
CA ARG A 89 0.98 -8.95 7.90
C ARG A 89 -0.08 -7.87 8.13
N LEU A 90 -1.16 -8.20 8.85
CA LEU A 90 -2.17 -7.21 9.24
C LEU A 90 -1.63 -6.31 10.36
N ARG A 91 -0.89 -6.89 11.32
CA ARG A 91 -0.17 -6.13 12.37
C ARG A 91 0.90 -5.21 11.77
N ASP A 92 1.61 -5.68 10.74
CA ASP A 92 2.58 -4.86 10.01
C ASP A 92 1.92 -3.63 9.40
N LEU A 93 0.77 -3.77 8.72
CA LEU A 93 0.03 -2.62 8.16
C LEU A 93 -0.30 -1.58 9.24
N ALA A 94 -0.82 -2.03 10.38
CA ALA A 94 -1.24 -1.15 11.46
C ALA A 94 -0.08 -0.39 12.10
N THR A 95 1.01 -1.11 12.41
CA THR A 95 2.24 -0.50 12.94
C THR A 95 2.85 0.49 11.93
N ASN A 96 2.66 0.21 10.65
CA ASN A 96 3.16 1.06 9.58
C ASN A 96 2.33 2.33 9.35
N GLY A 97 1.13 2.44 9.92
CA GLY A 97 0.20 3.55 9.69
C GLY A 97 -0.49 3.49 8.32
N GLU A 98 -0.50 2.32 7.67
CA GLU A 98 -1.15 2.11 6.37
C GLU A 98 -2.66 1.97 6.55
N TYR A 99 -3.43 2.36 5.53
CA TYR A 99 -4.87 2.17 5.54
C TYR A 99 -5.24 0.68 5.50
N ILE A 100 -6.12 0.27 6.43
CA ILE A 100 -6.62 -1.09 6.52
C ILE A 100 -8.12 -1.08 6.25
N PRO A 101 -8.57 -1.62 5.10
CA PRO A 101 -9.99 -1.78 4.82
C PRO A 101 -10.69 -2.61 5.88
N LEU A 102 -11.93 -2.22 6.22
CA LEU A 102 -12.66 -2.85 7.31
C LEU A 102 -12.98 -4.32 7.02
N SER A 103 -13.13 -4.67 5.75
CA SER A 103 -13.37 -6.05 5.28
C SER A 103 -12.29 -7.06 5.70
N LEU A 104 -11.08 -6.60 6.04
CA LEU A 104 -10.01 -7.46 6.59
C LEU A 104 -10.28 -7.91 8.03
N PHE A 105 -11.15 -7.21 8.75
CA PHE A 105 -11.53 -7.53 10.13
C PHE A 105 -12.76 -8.44 10.22
N LEU A 106 -13.34 -8.86 9.10
CA LEU A 106 -14.36 -9.91 9.11
C LEU A 106 -13.78 -11.23 9.61
N ASN A 107 -14.56 -12.00 10.35
CA ASN A 107 -14.12 -13.29 10.89
C ASN A 107 -13.75 -14.27 9.77
N ASP A 108 -14.48 -14.27 8.65
CA ASP A 108 -14.17 -15.14 7.51
C ASP A 108 -12.89 -14.73 6.81
N THR A 109 -12.67 -13.41 6.60
CA THR A 109 -11.41 -12.89 6.06
C THR A 109 -10.24 -13.21 6.98
N ARG A 110 -10.42 -13.01 8.29
CA ARG A 110 -9.41 -13.34 9.32
C ARG A 110 -9.03 -14.82 9.25
N ARG A 111 -10.02 -15.73 9.24
CA ARG A 111 -9.79 -17.19 9.11
C ARG A 111 -9.07 -17.53 7.80
N LEU A 112 -9.45 -16.89 6.69
CA LEU A 112 -8.81 -17.08 5.40
C LEU A 112 -7.34 -16.67 5.43
N MET A 113 -7.02 -15.47 5.95
CA MET A 113 -5.64 -14.99 6.06
C MET A 113 -4.79 -15.91 6.93
N LEU A 114 -5.34 -16.33 8.07
CA LEU A 114 -4.68 -17.24 9.00
C LEU A 114 -4.35 -18.60 8.35
N ARG A 115 -5.24 -19.14 7.53
CA ARG A 115 -5.01 -20.37 6.74
C ARG A 115 -3.97 -20.21 5.63
N GLN A 116 -3.77 -18.99 5.14
CA GLN A 116 -2.79 -18.72 4.08
C GLN A 116 -1.36 -18.63 4.62
N HIS A 117 -1.16 -18.47 5.93
CA HIS A 117 0.15 -18.24 6.54
C HIS A 117 0.93 -17.19 5.74
N ASN A 118 2.15 -17.51 5.31
CA ASN A 118 3.00 -16.59 4.55
C ASN A 118 2.60 -16.43 3.06
N LYS A 119 1.59 -17.16 2.57
CA LYS A 119 1.18 -17.17 1.15
C LYS A 119 0.17 -16.07 0.80
N VAL A 120 0.02 -15.06 1.65
CA VAL A 120 -0.81 -13.88 1.36
C VAL A 120 -0.20 -13.02 0.25
N ALA A 121 -1.05 -12.38 -0.56
CA ALA A 121 -0.57 -11.48 -1.61
C ALA A 121 0.09 -10.23 -1.01
N LEU A 122 1.24 -9.85 -1.57
CA LEU A 122 2.02 -8.70 -1.15
C LEU A 122 2.17 -7.70 -2.30
N MET A 123 2.17 -6.42 -1.98
CA MET A 123 2.49 -5.33 -2.89
C MET A 123 3.69 -4.52 -2.37
N THR A 124 4.38 -3.83 -3.27
CA THR A 124 5.47 -2.93 -2.87
C THR A 124 4.90 -1.55 -2.57
N SER A 125 4.98 -1.13 -1.30
CA SER A 125 4.70 0.24 -0.87
C SER A 125 6.01 1.04 -0.81
N VAL A 126 5.96 2.31 -1.21
CA VAL A 126 7.08 3.25 -1.13
C VAL A 126 6.74 4.26 -0.06
N ARG A 127 7.52 4.28 1.03
CA ARG A 127 7.34 5.25 2.12
C ARG A 127 7.86 6.63 1.74
N GLU A 128 7.50 7.64 2.54
CA GLU A 128 8.02 9.01 2.43
C GLU A 128 9.55 9.09 2.48
N ASP A 129 10.20 8.14 3.18
CA ASP A 129 11.67 8.04 3.23
C ASP A 129 12.29 7.42 1.95
N GLY A 130 11.47 7.14 0.94
CA GLY A 130 11.86 6.54 -0.33
C GLY A 130 12.18 5.05 -0.25
N LYS A 131 12.08 4.41 0.93
CA LYS A 131 12.36 2.98 1.07
C LYS A 131 11.16 2.15 0.62
N LYS A 132 11.46 1.13 -0.17
CA LYS A 132 10.50 0.13 -0.61
C LYS A 132 10.30 -0.91 0.50
N ARG A 133 9.05 -1.22 0.82
CA ARG A 133 8.68 -2.33 1.71
C ARG A 133 7.60 -3.18 1.04
N GLN A 134 7.64 -4.48 1.32
CA GLN A 134 6.52 -5.35 0.98
C GLN A 134 5.46 -5.24 2.08
N VAL A 135 4.24 -4.92 1.67
CA VAL A 135 3.07 -4.83 2.54
C VAL A 135 1.98 -5.73 2.01
N LEU A 136 1.01 -6.08 2.86
CA LEU A 136 -0.15 -6.88 2.44
C LEU A 136 -0.90 -6.15 1.31
N ASP A 137 -1.17 -6.85 0.22
CA ASP A 137 -2.01 -6.34 -0.86
C ASP A 137 -3.49 -6.47 -0.47
N THR A 138 -4.06 -5.37 0.04
CA THR A 138 -5.45 -5.32 0.50
C THR A 138 -6.46 -5.41 -0.65
N SER A 139 -6.04 -5.13 -1.89
CA SER A 139 -6.91 -5.19 -3.08
C SER A 139 -7.34 -6.62 -3.46
N LYS A 140 -6.69 -7.64 -2.89
CA LYS A 140 -7.04 -9.06 -3.10
C LYS A 140 -8.17 -9.54 -2.21
N TYR A 141 -8.58 -8.73 -1.25
CA TYR A 141 -9.67 -9.04 -0.34
C TYR A 141 -10.94 -8.35 -0.77
N ARG A 142 -12.06 -8.76 -0.15
CA ARG A 142 -13.37 -8.19 -0.42
C ARG A 142 -13.33 -6.67 -0.27
N ASP A 143 -13.94 -5.97 -1.20
CA ASP A 143 -14.10 -4.53 -1.13
C ASP A 143 -15.00 -4.15 0.07
N GLU A 144 -14.52 -3.26 0.93
CA GLU A 144 -15.27 -2.81 2.10
C GLU A 144 -16.53 -2.00 1.73
N THR A 145 -16.60 -1.45 0.50
CA THR A 145 -17.82 -0.81 0.01
C THR A 145 -18.98 -1.80 -0.16
N THR A 146 -18.71 -3.11 -0.14
CA THR A 146 -19.73 -4.16 -0.29
C THR A 146 -20.22 -4.72 1.05
N LEU A 147 -19.76 -4.18 2.18
CA LEU A 147 -20.18 -4.64 3.50
C LEU A 147 -21.66 -4.32 3.72
N SER A 148 -22.38 -5.29 4.28
CA SER A 148 -23.68 -5.09 4.90
C SER A 148 -23.55 -4.41 6.26
N THR A 149 -24.67 -3.98 6.83
CA THR A 149 -24.71 -3.34 8.15
C THR A 149 -24.17 -4.27 9.25
N GLU A 150 -24.56 -5.55 9.22
CA GLU A 150 -24.13 -6.56 10.20
C GLU A 150 -22.63 -6.84 10.10
N GLU A 151 -22.14 -7.01 8.86
CA GLU A 151 -20.72 -7.21 8.59
C GLU A 151 -19.86 -6.01 8.99
N TRP A 152 -20.37 -4.78 8.81
CA TRP A 152 -19.70 -3.58 9.29
C TRP A 152 -19.64 -3.53 10.82
N GLN A 153 -20.71 -3.91 11.51
CA GLN A 153 -20.72 -3.95 12.98
C GLN A 153 -19.69 -4.95 13.50
N GLU A 154 -19.71 -6.18 12.96
CA GLU A 154 -18.73 -7.22 13.27
C GLU A 154 -17.31 -6.71 13.02
N ALA A 155 -17.05 -6.17 11.83
CA ALA A 155 -15.72 -5.76 11.44
C ALA A 155 -15.22 -4.55 12.24
N MET A 156 -16.09 -3.62 12.64
CA MET A 156 -15.72 -2.52 13.54
C MET A 156 -15.38 -3.00 14.95
N GLU A 157 -16.15 -3.94 15.50
CA GLU A 157 -15.84 -4.54 16.81
C GLU A 157 -14.50 -5.27 16.79
N ASN A 158 -14.27 -6.03 15.73
CA ASN A 158 -13.02 -6.73 15.49
C ASN A 158 -11.84 -5.77 15.27
N MET A 159 -12.03 -4.66 14.56
CA MET A 159 -11.01 -3.63 14.39
C MET A 159 -10.65 -2.96 15.74
N VAL A 160 -11.64 -2.69 16.59
CA VAL A 160 -11.42 -2.14 17.94
C VAL A 160 -10.63 -3.13 18.80
N ALA A 161 -11.00 -4.42 18.78
CA ALA A 161 -10.26 -5.47 19.49
C ALA A 161 -8.82 -5.61 18.99
N PHE A 162 -8.61 -5.57 17.67
CA PHE A 162 -7.29 -5.56 17.05
C PHE A 162 -6.47 -4.34 17.47
N ALA A 163 -7.05 -3.14 17.43
CA ALA A 163 -6.38 -1.91 17.79
C ALA A 163 -5.95 -1.91 19.26
N LEU A 164 -6.78 -2.45 20.16
CA LEU A 164 -6.42 -2.63 21.56
C LEU A 164 -5.18 -3.52 21.71
N GLU A 165 -5.14 -4.64 20.99
CA GLU A 165 -4.05 -5.61 21.05
C GLU A 165 -2.73 -5.09 20.46
N VAL A 166 -2.81 -4.33 19.35
CA VAL A 166 -1.63 -3.97 18.53
C VAL A 166 -1.15 -2.53 18.75
N LEU A 167 -2.07 -1.59 18.92
CA LEU A 167 -1.79 -0.15 18.97
C LEU A 167 -1.82 0.43 20.39
N GLY A 168 -2.38 -0.32 21.35
CA GLY A 168 -2.49 0.08 22.75
C GLY A 168 -3.72 0.93 23.08
N GLN A 169 -3.94 1.13 24.39
CA GLN A 169 -5.17 1.70 24.94
C GLN A 169 -5.49 3.12 24.42
N GLU A 170 -4.49 3.99 24.34
CA GLU A 170 -4.69 5.39 23.93
C GLU A 170 -5.26 5.49 22.50
N ARG A 171 -4.84 4.59 21.62
CA ARG A 171 -5.27 4.59 20.21
C ARG A 171 -6.63 3.92 20.00
N VAL A 172 -7.03 2.98 20.86
CA VAL A 172 -8.31 2.30 20.73
C VAL A 172 -9.51 3.20 21.06
N GLU A 173 -9.35 4.14 21.99
CA GLU A 173 -10.45 5.01 22.45
C GLU A 173 -11.07 5.80 21.30
N ARG A 174 -10.24 6.27 20.36
CA ARG A 174 -10.71 6.98 19.17
C ARG A 174 -11.60 6.08 18.29
N TRP A 175 -11.16 4.84 18.05
CA TRP A 175 -11.90 3.88 17.23
C TRP A 175 -13.20 3.43 17.89
N ASP A 176 -13.19 3.22 19.20
CA ASP A 176 -14.38 2.82 19.94
C ASP A 176 -15.39 3.98 20.05
N LYS A 177 -14.93 5.23 20.23
CA LYS A 177 -15.80 6.42 20.16
C LYS A 177 -16.43 6.56 18.77
N HIS A 178 -15.65 6.37 17.71
CA HIS A 178 -16.14 6.40 16.33
C HIS A 178 -17.23 5.36 16.08
N ARG A 179 -16.98 4.09 16.46
CA ARG A 179 -17.94 3.00 16.36
C ARG A 179 -19.25 3.32 17.08
N ARG A 180 -19.17 3.77 18.35
CA ARG A 180 -20.36 4.13 19.14
C ARG A 180 -21.14 5.28 18.51
N TRP A 181 -20.45 6.30 17.99
CA TRP A 181 -21.12 7.43 17.34
C TRP A 181 -21.98 6.97 16.16
N PHE A 182 -21.45 6.12 15.28
CA PHE A 182 -22.23 5.55 14.17
C PHE A 182 -23.45 4.76 14.65
N LEU A 183 -23.29 3.91 15.68
CA LEU A 183 -24.39 3.10 16.23
C LEU A 183 -25.49 3.94 16.88
N LEU A 184 -25.19 5.17 17.31
CA LEU A 184 -26.15 6.09 17.90
C LEU A 184 -26.85 6.98 16.87
N LEU A 185 -26.45 6.95 15.60
CA LEU A 185 -27.09 7.77 14.57
C LEU A 185 -28.54 7.30 14.33
N PRO A 186 -29.51 8.22 14.33
CA PRO A 186 -30.86 7.91 13.88
C PRO A 186 -30.82 7.33 12.47
N MET A 187 -31.66 6.33 12.21
CA MET A 187 -31.75 5.68 10.89
C MET A 187 -30.46 4.98 10.43
N PHE A 188 -29.52 4.65 11.32
CA PHE A 188 -28.26 3.97 10.98
C PHE A 188 -28.43 2.81 9.99
N VAL A 189 -29.40 1.92 10.24
CA VAL A 189 -29.70 0.77 9.37
C VAL A 189 -30.27 1.19 8.01
N LYS A 190 -31.14 2.21 8.00
CA LYS A 190 -31.84 2.65 6.79
C LYS A 190 -30.92 3.43 5.84
N ASP A 191 -30.04 4.25 6.40
CA ASP A 191 -29.12 5.12 5.64
C ASP A 191 -27.71 4.52 5.57
N PHE A 192 -27.56 3.24 5.90
CA PHE A 192 -26.27 2.59 6.09
C PHE A 192 -25.33 2.75 4.89
N GLU A 193 -25.85 2.72 3.66
CA GLU A 193 -25.01 2.84 2.46
C GLU A 193 -24.27 4.19 2.40
N ILE A 194 -24.96 5.28 2.74
CA ILE A 194 -24.36 6.62 2.78
C ILE A 194 -23.40 6.72 3.96
N LEU A 195 -23.81 6.18 5.12
CA LEU A 195 -23.02 6.19 6.34
C LEU A 195 -21.72 5.39 6.20
N LYS A 196 -21.73 4.26 5.50
CA LYS A 196 -20.54 3.45 5.17
C LYS A 196 -19.54 4.24 4.30
N GLN A 197 -20.02 4.96 3.29
CA GLN A 197 -19.14 5.81 2.46
C GLN A 197 -18.51 6.94 3.29
N MET A 198 -19.26 7.49 4.25
CA MET A 198 -18.75 8.47 5.20
C MET A 198 -17.73 7.85 6.16
N ASP A 199 -17.99 6.66 6.71
CA ASP A 199 -17.06 5.90 7.57
C ASP A 199 -15.71 5.71 6.87
N ILE A 200 -15.70 5.15 5.66
CA ILE A 200 -14.48 4.88 4.89
C ILE A 200 -13.62 6.15 4.77
N LYS A 201 -14.24 7.29 4.44
CA LYS A 201 -13.56 8.59 4.33
C LYS A 201 -13.01 9.07 5.67
N LEU A 202 -13.82 9.02 6.74
CA LEU A 202 -13.41 9.44 8.08
C LEU A 202 -12.23 8.59 8.60
N ARG A 203 -12.25 7.28 8.38
CA ARG A 203 -11.14 6.39 8.77
C ARG A 203 -9.86 6.71 8.01
N GLY A 204 -9.95 7.08 6.72
CA GLY A 204 -8.80 7.56 5.94
C GLY A 204 -8.18 8.82 6.54
N LEU A 205 -9.01 9.79 6.92
CA LEU A 205 -8.54 11.03 7.57
C LEU A 205 -7.83 10.77 8.90
N TYR A 206 -8.26 9.79 9.70
CA TYR A 206 -7.59 9.50 10.98
C TYR A 206 -6.12 9.07 10.82
N LEU A 207 -5.76 8.48 9.69
CA LEU A 207 -4.38 8.07 9.40
C LEU A 207 -3.54 9.25 8.94
N GLU A 208 -4.08 10.09 8.06
CA GLU A 208 -3.41 11.32 7.61
C GLU A 208 -3.11 12.28 8.77
N TRP A 209 -3.94 12.27 9.81
CA TRP A 209 -3.79 13.18 10.94
C TRP A 209 -3.07 12.56 12.15
N GLY A 210 -2.53 11.34 11.97
CA GLY A 210 -1.87 10.52 13.00
C GLY A 210 -0.58 11.09 13.60
N ASP A 211 -0.14 12.28 13.18
CA ASP A 211 1.07 12.97 13.66
C ASP A 211 0.83 13.82 14.94
N GLY A 212 -0.16 13.43 15.75
CA GLY A 212 -0.39 14.01 17.09
C GLY A 212 -1.09 15.37 17.14
N ARG A 213 -1.75 15.84 16.05
CA ARG A 213 -2.40 17.17 16.02
C ARG A 213 -3.92 17.20 15.84
N ALA A 214 -4.60 16.06 15.95
CA ALA A 214 -6.02 15.97 15.60
C ALA A 214 -6.94 15.86 16.81
N THR A 215 -7.30 16.98 17.42
CA THR A 215 -8.38 17.10 18.41
C THR A 215 -9.73 17.28 17.71
N PHE A 216 -10.16 16.33 16.87
CA PHE A 216 -11.48 16.44 16.22
C PHE A 216 -12.65 16.23 17.22
N TYR A 217 -12.37 15.67 18.39
CA TYR A 217 -13.39 15.25 19.34
C TYR A 217 -13.46 16.06 20.64
N GLU A 218 -12.54 16.98 20.90
CA GLU A 218 -12.67 17.90 22.05
C GLU A 218 -13.67 19.03 21.79
N ASN A 219 -13.98 19.33 20.53
CA ASN A 219 -15.00 20.32 20.14
C ASN A 219 -16.18 19.69 19.40
N SER A 220 -16.74 18.61 19.96
CA SER A 220 -17.96 17.94 19.45
C SER A 220 -19.24 18.83 19.50
N SER A 221 -19.10 20.14 19.68
CA SER A 221 -20.19 21.13 19.57
C SER A 221 -20.36 21.67 18.14
N PHE A 222 -19.44 21.36 17.21
CA PHE A 222 -19.42 21.98 15.87
C PHE A 222 -20.05 21.18 14.73
N PHE A 223 -20.55 19.96 14.99
CA PHE A 223 -21.29 19.14 14.01
C PHE A 223 -22.77 18.95 14.34
N PHE A 224 -23.31 19.78 15.24
CA PHE A 224 -24.76 19.98 15.31
C PHE A 224 -25.18 20.82 14.10
N PHE A 225 -25.71 20.19 13.06
CA PHE A 225 -26.63 20.88 12.16
C PHE A 225 -27.78 21.40 13.03
N GLY A 226 -28.02 22.71 12.97
CA GLY A 226 -29.15 23.35 13.66
C GLY A 226 -30.47 22.73 13.22
N ASP A 227 -31.33 22.45 14.19
CA ASP A 227 -32.34 23.40 14.68
C ASP A 227 -32.65 23.12 16.17
#